data_AF-A0A0C2M4E8-F1
#
_entry.id   AF-A0A0C2M4E8-F1
#
_cell.length_a   1.000
_cell.length_b   1.000
_cell.length_c   1.000
_cell.angle_alpha   90.00
_cell.angle_beta   90.00
_cell.angle_gamma   90.00
#
_symmetry.space_group_name_H-M   'P 1'
#
loop_
_entity.id
_entity.type
_entity.pdbx_description
1 polymer ?
#
loop_
_entity_poly.entity_id
_entity_poly.type
_entity_poly.pdbx_seq_one_letter_code
_entity_poly.pdbx_strand_id
1 'polypeptide(L)'
;MKTFAADREYCARLLFMVFKMICHLRFLDEIRFDSNMLYDITETTLLRHVNETQDSLLICKISKIWSEIFNSQWNIFEIDNVDKLIVFAAIFAIEISNYFEKVGESSDEINMTRNKKQKLYIIYFTLVYFQTLQIEEYTGLGAILTNLHSSLKNYMEKVTINKLTIENQILILEYYFKNFATLNIRISEQDEILFERLLTNLSKIPRYKLHISFIASLILLDISDLSVENQAQYAYRFGRIKSFMRDLIMALSDEEYINKLQNEKKLFLYEDLKDNYLWIISPDLFQGVLEKCGIHLFYVNENMIPENIENEEYIIIKQIMTRIVRSFNKSMFFDKNTSESYLKMFDDSANISPPSTSYCHTYENLLDQVDSTENYGRRYLLNVMTFRELLRLFILVYEMKFMFADIDSKIDGL
;
A
#
# COMPACT_ATOMS: atom_id res chain seq x y z
N MET A 1 -8.11 50.53 25.51
CA MET A 1 -7.19 49.55 26.12
C MET A 1 -7.43 48.22 25.41
N LYS A 2 -6.61 47.86 24.41
CA LYS A 2 -6.72 46.56 23.74
C LYS A 2 -6.00 45.54 24.61
N THR A 3 -6.74 44.66 25.26
CA THR A 3 -6.17 43.49 25.93
C THR A 3 -5.48 42.64 24.88
N PHE A 4 -4.16 42.51 24.96
CA PHE A 4 -3.40 41.48 24.25
C PHE A 4 -3.79 40.13 24.87
N ALA A 5 -4.92 39.57 24.44
CA ALA A 5 -5.12 38.14 24.56
C ALA A 5 -4.03 37.50 23.70
N ALA A 6 -3.07 36.81 24.32
CA ALA A 6 -2.03 36.13 23.58
C ALA A 6 -2.69 35.20 22.58
N ASP A 7 -2.48 35.47 21.30
CA ASP A 7 -2.99 34.62 20.24
C ASP A 7 -2.36 33.24 20.44
N ARG A 8 -3.22 32.21 20.62
CA ARG A 8 -2.77 30.83 20.79
C ARG A 8 -1.82 30.42 19.66
N GLU A 9 -2.00 30.98 18.48
CA GLU A 9 -1.12 30.74 17.34
C GLU A 9 0.31 31.25 17.60
N TYR A 10 0.43 32.46 18.14
CA TYR A 10 1.73 33.04 18.45
C TYR A 10 2.46 32.20 19.51
N CYS A 11 1.73 31.72 20.53
CA CYS A 11 2.28 30.80 21.53
C CYS A 11 2.73 29.47 20.92
N ALA A 12 1.94 28.86 20.04
CA ALA A 12 2.31 27.62 19.34
C ALA A 12 3.56 27.81 18.47
N ARG A 13 3.65 28.91 17.72
CA ARG A 13 4.83 29.25 16.90
C ARG A 13 6.07 29.42 17.77
N LEU A 14 5.99 30.14 18.89
CA LEU A 14 7.10 30.27 19.84
C LEU A 14 7.52 28.92 20.42
N LEU A 15 6.56 28.08 20.79
CA LEU A 15 6.83 26.74 21.29
C LEU A 15 7.62 25.90 20.27
N PHE A 16 7.19 25.86 19.01
CA PHE A 16 7.91 25.15 17.96
C PHE A 16 9.29 25.76 17.65
N MET A 17 9.48 27.08 17.82
CA MET A 17 10.82 27.67 17.74
C MET A 17 11.73 27.16 18.86
N VAL A 18 11.23 27.08 20.09
CA VAL A 18 11.98 26.54 21.24
C VAL A 18 12.31 25.06 21.02
N PHE A 19 11.33 24.23 20.61
CA PHE A 19 11.59 22.83 20.30
C PHE A 19 12.61 22.65 19.17
N LYS A 20 12.53 23.47 18.12
CA LYS A 20 13.53 23.45 17.05
C LYS A 20 14.94 23.74 17.60
N MET A 21 15.08 24.68 18.54
CA MET A 21 16.37 24.95 19.19
C MET A 21 16.83 23.75 20.02
N ILE A 22 15.93 23.13 20.79
CA ILE A 22 16.23 21.91 21.58
C ILE A 22 16.70 20.77 20.67
N CYS A 23 15.98 20.50 19.57
CA CYS A 23 16.38 19.50 18.57
C CYS A 23 17.76 19.80 17.97
N HIS A 24 18.02 21.06 17.62
CA HIS A 24 19.31 21.46 17.05
C HIS A 24 20.47 21.27 18.02
N LEU A 25 20.24 21.54 19.31
CA LEU A 25 21.21 21.35 20.39
C LEU A 25 21.30 19.90 20.88
N ARG A 26 20.47 18.99 20.33
CA ARG A 26 20.37 17.57 20.74
C ARG A 26 20.00 17.39 22.22
N PHE A 27 19.24 18.33 22.79
CA PHE A 27 18.79 18.29 24.18
C PHE A 27 17.43 17.61 24.37
N LEU A 28 16.87 16.99 23.32
CA LEU A 28 15.58 16.29 23.44
C LEU A 28 15.61 15.17 24.48
N ASP A 29 16.70 14.40 24.57
CA ASP A 29 16.83 13.32 25.56
C ASP A 29 17.18 13.84 26.97
N GLU A 30 17.49 15.13 27.13
CA GLU A 30 17.81 15.76 28.41
C GLU A 30 16.58 16.40 29.08
N ILE A 31 15.51 16.61 28.31
CA ILE A 31 14.31 17.31 28.75
C ILE A 31 13.11 16.37 28.66
N ARG A 32 12.32 16.32 29.73
CA ARG A 32 11.02 15.64 29.74
C ARG A 32 9.92 16.65 29.49
N PHE A 33 9.02 16.34 28.58
CA PHE A 33 7.82 17.13 28.31
C PHE A 33 6.63 16.22 28.01
N ASP A 34 5.44 16.78 28.10
CA ASP A 34 4.22 16.07 27.74
C ASP A 34 4.08 16.02 26.21
N SER A 35 4.37 14.86 25.63
CA SER A 35 4.30 14.63 24.19
C SER A 35 2.87 14.63 23.65
N ASN A 36 1.86 14.29 24.48
CA ASN A 36 0.45 14.38 24.10
C ASN A 36 0.00 15.83 24.01
N MET A 37 0.40 16.67 24.96
CA MET A 37 0.11 18.11 24.90
C MET A 37 0.75 18.77 23.66
N LEU A 38 1.96 18.34 23.28
CA LEU A 38 2.60 18.80 22.05
C LEU A 38 1.87 18.29 20.79
N TYR A 39 1.32 17.08 20.83
CA TYR A 39 0.47 16.52 19.77
C TYR A 39 -0.80 17.35 19.59
N ASP A 40 -1.52 17.71 20.66
CA ASP A 40 -2.73 18.54 20.56
C ASP A 40 -2.44 19.91 19.92
N ILE A 41 -1.30 20.51 20.25
CA ILE A 41 -0.85 21.77 19.64
C ILE A 41 -0.49 21.56 18.16
N THR A 42 0.10 20.42 17.83
CA THR A 42 0.45 20.04 16.46
C THR A 42 -0.79 19.84 15.61
N GLU A 43 -1.76 19.07 16.08
CA GLU A 43 -3.03 18.82 15.41
C GLU A 43 -3.79 20.13 15.14
N THR A 44 -3.96 20.96 16.17
CA THR A 44 -4.64 22.25 16.01
C THR A 44 -3.92 23.20 15.05
N THR A 45 -2.58 23.15 15.00
CA THR A 45 -1.77 23.91 14.03
C THR A 45 -1.94 23.38 12.61
N LEU A 46 -1.97 22.05 12.43
CA LEU A 46 -2.20 21.42 11.14
C LEU A 46 -3.59 21.74 10.59
N LEU A 47 -4.64 21.61 11.40
CA LEU A 47 -6.01 21.90 10.98
C LEU A 47 -6.17 23.35 10.49
N ARG A 48 -5.52 24.31 11.16
CA ARG A 48 -5.49 25.70 10.69
C ARG A 48 -4.75 25.85 9.37
N HIS A 49 -3.60 25.21 9.21
CA HIS A 49 -2.84 25.23 7.97
C HIS A 49 -3.67 24.71 6.78
N VAL A 50 -4.40 23.61 6.98
CA VAL A 50 -5.30 23.03 5.97
C VAL A 50 -6.42 23.99 5.58
N ASN A 51 -7.03 24.67 6.56
CA ASN A 51 -8.18 25.56 6.32
C ASN A 51 -7.79 26.92 5.72
N GLU A 52 -6.60 27.44 6.05
CA GLU A 52 -6.21 28.82 5.73
C GLU A 52 -5.11 28.92 4.66
N THR A 53 -4.67 27.80 4.07
CA THR A 53 -3.58 27.75 3.07
C THR A 53 -2.31 28.50 3.55
N GLN A 54 -1.94 28.28 4.82
CA GLN A 54 -0.84 29.01 5.46
C GLN A 54 0.56 28.54 4.98
N ASP A 55 1.61 29.15 5.53
CA ASP A 55 3.03 28.87 5.28
C ASP A 55 3.41 27.40 5.55
N SER A 56 3.74 26.64 4.49
CA SER A 56 4.19 25.25 4.55
C SER A 56 5.52 25.07 5.31
N LEU A 57 6.31 26.14 5.48
CA LEU A 57 7.57 26.10 6.22
C LEU A 57 7.38 25.83 7.72
N LEU A 58 6.24 26.21 8.30
CA LEU A 58 5.95 25.87 9.70
C LEU A 58 5.73 24.37 9.85
N ILE A 59 4.91 23.77 8.99
CA ILE A 59 4.67 22.31 8.99
C ILE A 59 5.97 21.53 8.74
N CYS A 60 6.83 22.01 7.84
CA CYS A 60 8.16 21.42 7.63
C CYS A 60 9.03 21.44 8.90
N LYS A 61 8.92 22.47 9.74
CA LYS A 61 9.65 22.54 11.02
C LYS A 61 9.04 21.58 12.05
N ILE A 62 7.71 21.52 12.12
CA ILE A 62 6.97 20.60 12.99
C ILE A 62 7.33 19.16 12.66
N SER A 63 7.35 18.80 11.37
CA SER A 63 7.75 17.48 10.90
C SER A 63 9.15 17.08 11.39
N LYS A 64 10.12 18.00 11.32
CA LYS A 64 11.48 17.75 11.80
C LYS A 64 11.52 17.54 13.31
N ILE A 65 10.79 18.35 14.08
CA ILE A 65 10.68 18.17 15.54
C ILE A 65 10.16 16.77 15.86
N TRP A 66 9.06 16.35 15.23
CA TRP A 66 8.48 15.02 15.45
C TRP A 66 9.39 13.88 15.00
N SER A 67 10.17 14.08 13.94
CA SER A 67 11.17 13.09 13.53
C SER A 67 12.22 12.84 14.61
N GLU A 68 12.64 13.89 15.33
CA GLU A 68 13.61 13.76 16.41
C GLU A 68 12.94 13.19 17.67
N ILE A 69 11.69 13.57 17.97
CA ILE A 69 10.91 12.98 19.07
C ILE A 69 10.73 11.48 18.87
N PHE A 70 10.38 11.04 17.66
CA PHE A 70 10.27 9.63 17.30
C PHE A 70 11.58 8.88 17.34
N ASN A 71 12.73 9.54 17.46
CA ASN A 71 14.02 8.89 17.68
C ASN A 71 14.52 9.05 19.12
N SER A 72 13.78 9.75 20.00
CA SER A 72 14.15 9.98 21.40
C SER A 72 13.92 8.72 22.24
N GLN A 73 14.79 8.49 23.21
CA GLN A 73 14.64 7.39 24.17
C GLN A 73 13.75 7.75 25.35
N TRP A 74 13.59 9.05 25.65
CA TRP A 74 12.97 9.53 26.89
C TRP A 74 11.55 10.05 26.69
N ASN A 75 11.27 10.62 25.52
CA ASN A 75 9.97 11.19 25.19
C ASN A 75 9.25 10.27 24.19
N ILE A 76 8.98 9.04 24.64
CA ILE A 76 8.29 8.04 23.82
C ILE A 76 6.91 8.58 23.47
N PHE A 77 6.63 8.65 22.18
CA PHE A 77 5.31 8.95 21.65
C PHE A 77 4.92 7.84 20.70
N GLU A 78 3.73 7.29 20.93
CA GLU A 78 3.18 6.19 20.16
C GLU A 78 1.98 6.66 19.33
N ILE A 79 1.96 6.24 18.07
CA ILE A 79 0.80 6.35 17.17
C ILE A 79 -0.11 5.16 17.46
N ASP A 80 -0.98 5.35 18.45
CA ASP A 80 -1.85 4.31 19.02
C ASP A 80 -3.29 4.35 18.46
N ASN A 81 -3.63 5.37 17.68
CA ASN A 81 -4.95 5.52 17.08
C ASN A 81 -4.88 6.13 15.67
N VAL A 82 -6.00 6.02 14.96
CA VAL A 82 -6.17 6.49 13.59
C VAL A 82 -5.99 8.00 13.47
N ASP A 83 -6.47 8.79 14.42
CA ASP A 83 -6.39 10.26 14.34
C ASP A 83 -4.93 10.73 14.41
N LYS A 84 -4.13 10.15 15.31
CA LYS A 84 -2.67 10.35 15.34
C LYS A 84 -2.04 9.96 14.01
N LEU A 85 -2.39 8.79 13.46
CA LEU A 85 -1.84 8.30 12.19
C LEU A 85 -2.11 9.30 11.06
N ILE A 86 -3.34 9.79 10.95
CA ILE A 86 -3.76 10.78 9.94
C ILE A 86 -3.01 12.10 10.09
N VAL A 87 -2.90 12.64 11.32
CA VAL A 87 -2.17 13.89 11.59
C VAL A 87 -0.70 13.77 11.18
N PHE A 88 -0.03 12.68 11.56
CA PHE A 88 1.38 12.47 11.22
C PHE A 88 1.59 12.24 9.73
N ALA A 89 0.71 11.48 9.07
CA ALA A 89 0.78 11.28 7.63
C ALA A 89 0.64 12.61 6.88
N ALA A 90 -0.28 13.48 7.28
CA ALA A 90 -0.45 14.80 6.68
C ALA A 90 0.82 15.67 6.83
N ILE A 91 1.38 15.75 8.05
CA ILE A 91 2.59 16.53 8.33
C ILE A 91 3.77 16.03 7.51
N PHE A 92 3.96 14.71 7.48
CA PHE A 92 5.06 14.08 6.76
C PHE A 92 4.88 14.19 5.25
N ALA A 93 3.65 14.09 4.75
CA ALA A 93 3.38 14.24 3.33
C ALA A 93 3.71 15.65 2.84
N ILE A 94 3.37 16.68 3.62
CA ILE A 94 3.74 18.07 3.32
C ILE A 94 5.27 18.23 3.27
N GLU A 95 6.00 17.75 4.27
CA GLU A 95 7.47 17.88 4.27
C GLU A 95 8.12 17.11 3.11
N ILE A 96 7.70 15.88 2.84
CA ILE A 96 8.25 15.06 1.76
C ILE A 96 7.92 15.68 0.39
N SER A 97 6.73 16.26 0.20
CA SER A 97 6.36 16.95 -1.03
C SER A 97 7.32 18.10 -1.32
N ASN A 98 7.53 18.96 -0.32
CA ASN A 98 8.49 20.07 -0.40
C ASN A 98 9.93 19.58 -0.64
N TYR A 99 10.29 18.39 -0.16
CA TYR A 99 11.60 17.80 -0.39
C TYR A 99 11.75 17.32 -1.85
N PHE A 100 10.77 16.59 -2.40
CA PHE A 100 10.79 16.15 -3.79
C PHE A 100 10.78 17.31 -4.78
N GLU A 101 10.03 18.37 -4.52
CA GLU A 101 10.04 19.58 -5.35
C GLU A 101 11.45 20.19 -5.41
N LYS A 102 12.10 20.40 -4.26
CA LYS A 102 13.44 20.99 -4.19
C LYS A 102 14.50 20.14 -4.88
N VAL A 103 14.49 18.83 -4.63
CA VAL A 103 15.47 17.91 -5.24
C VAL A 103 15.20 17.75 -6.74
N GLY A 104 13.93 17.77 -7.16
CA GLY A 104 13.55 17.75 -8.57
C GLY A 104 13.99 19.01 -9.32
N GLU A 105 14.04 20.18 -8.67
CA GLU A 105 14.58 21.41 -9.26
C GLU A 105 16.09 21.36 -9.44
N SER A 106 16.83 20.81 -8.48
CA SER A 106 18.29 20.70 -8.57
C SER A 106 18.78 19.52 -9.40
N SER A 107 17.88 18.59 -9.77
CA SER A 107 18.23 17.29 -10.39
C SER A 107 19.19 16.44 -9.55
N ASP A 108 19.22 16.69 -8.24
CA ASP A 108 20.05 15.93 -7.31
C ASP A 108 19.46 14.54 -7.07
N GLU A 109 20.30 13.61 -6.67
CA GLU A 109 19.85 12.28 -6.24
C GLU A 109 19.19 12.36 -4.87
N ILE A 110 18.01 11.74 -4.71
CA ILE A 110 17.38 11.64 -3.39
C ILE A 110 18.27 10.83 -2.45
N ASN A 111 18.63 11.44 -1.33
CA ASN A 111 19.18 10.73 -0.19
C ASN A 111 18.04 10.28 0.76
N MET A 112 17.61 9.03 0.60
CA MET A 112 16.62 8.38 1.49
C MET A 112 17.27 7.97 2.81
N THR A 113 17.25 8.90 3.78
CA THR A 113 17.68 8.63 5.15
C THR A 113 16.65 7.77 5.89
N ARG A 114 17.05 7.17 7.02
CA ARG A 114 16.15 6.37 7.88
C ARG A 114 14.85 7.11 8.21
N ASN A 115 14.95 8.38 8.62
CA ASN A 115 13.77 9.19 8.96
C ASN A 115 12.85 9.45 7.76
N LYS A 116 13.38 9.59 6.54
CA LYS A 116 12.52 9.74 5.34
C LYS A 116 11.78 8.45 5.01
N LYS A 117 12.43 7.29 5.17
CA LYS A 117 11.80 5.98 4.99
C LYS A 117 10.68 5.77 6.02
N GLN A 118 10.95 6.04 7.31
CA GLN A 118 9.93 5.98 8.37
C GLN A 118 8.70 6.83 8.02
N LYS A 119 8.91 8.08 7.61
CA LYS A 119 7.83 8.97 7.18
C LYS A 119 7.02 8.40 6.01
N LEU A 120 7.69 7.89 4.97
CA LEU A 120 7.01 7.25 3.85
C LEU A 120 6.19 6.04 4.29
N TYR A 121 6.69 5.22 5.21
CA TYR A 121 5.94 4.07 5.71
C TYR A 121 4.71 4.47 6.55
N ILE A 122 4.78 5.55 7.34
CA ILE A 122 3.62 6.10 8.06
C ILE A 122 2.57 6.60 7.07
N ILE A 123 2.99 7.31 6.02
CA ILE A 123 2.09 7.77 4.96
C ILE A 123 1.50 6.57 4.21
N TYR A 124 2.31 5.56 3.90
CA TYR A 124 1.86 4.34 3.23
C TYR A 124 0.81 3.61 4.07
N PHE A 125 1.07 3.40 5.36
CA PHE A 125 0.13 2.74 6.25
C PHE A 125 -1.19 3.51 6.37
N THR A 126 -1.12 4.84 6.31
CA THR A 126 -2.31 5.69 6.21
C THR A 126 -3.08 5.45 4.91
N LEU A 127 -2.40 5.28 3.77
CA LEU A 127 -3.05 4.90 2.49
C LEU A 127 -3.71 3.52 2.55
N VAL A 128 -3.16 2.56 3.33
CA VAL A 128 -3.82 1.27 3.57
C VAL A 128 -5.15 1.51 4.29
N TYR A 129 -5.14 2.28 5.37
CA TYR A 129 -6.35 2.60 6.14
C TYR A 129 -7.36 3.44 5.35
N PHE A 130 -6.89 4.35 4.49
CA PHE A 130 -7.71 5.28 3.72
C PHE A 130 -8.74 4.58 2.83
N GLN A 131 -8.49 3.33 2.43
CA GLN A 131 -9.45 2.51 1.68
C GLN A 131 -10.74 2.21 2.45
N THR A 132 -10.71 2.31 3.78
CA THR A 132 -11.89 2.10 4.65
C THR A 132 -12.59 3.39 5.05
N LEU A 133 -11.98 4.54 4.75
CA LEU A 133 -12.51 5.84 5.11
C LEU A 133 -13.55 6.29 4.10
N GLN A 134 -14.58 6.97 4.60
CA GLN A 134 -15.42 7.81 3.74
C GLN A 134 -14.55 8.99 3.31
N ILE A 135 -14.19 9.04 2.03
CA ILE A 135 -13.26 10.03 1.46
C ILE A 135 -13.72 11.47 1.79
N GLU A 136 -15.03 11.66 1.94
CA GLU A 136 -15.69 12.91 2.27
C GLU A 136 -15.25 13.48 3.63
N GLU A 137 -14.95 12.63 4.61
CA GLU A 137 -14.58 13.06 5.97
C GLU A 137 -13.14 13.63 6.01
N TYR A 138 -12.28 13.21 5.08
CA TYR A 138 -10.84 13.49 5.09
C TYR A 138 -10.35 14.17 3.80
N THR A 139 -11.19 15.00 3.18
CA THR A 139 -10.87 15.76 1.96
C THR A 139 -9.56 16.54 2.06
N GLY A 140 -9.26 17.12 3.23
CA GLY A 140 -8.00 17.82 3.49
C GLY A 140 -6.77 16.91 3.40
N LEU A 141 -6.82 15.71 3.96
CA LEU A 141 -5.75 14.72 3.84
C LEU A 141 -5.62 14.24 2.39
N GLY A 142 -6.73 13.98 1.70
CA GLY A 142 -6.73 13.59 0.29
C GLY A 142 -6.01 14.60 -0.61
N ALA A 143 -6.25 15.90 -0.40
CA ALA A 143 -5.55 16.97 -1.11
C ALA A 143 -4.05 16.98 -0.82
N ILE A 144 -3.64 16.81 0.43
CA ILE A 144 -2.23 16.73 0.84
C ILE A 144 -1.53 15.54 0.16
N LEU A 145 -2.15 14.36 0.19
CA LEU A 145 -1.58 13.15 -0.41
C LEU A 145 -1.50 13.26 -1.95
N THR A 146 -2.49 13.89 -2.58
CA THR A 146 -2.47 14.19 -4.03
C THR A 146 -1.34 15.14 -4.41
N ASN A 147 -1.05 16.15 -3.57
CA ASN A 147 0.08 17.05 -3.77
C ASN A 147 1.41 16.29 -3.67
N LEU A 148 1.57 15.44 -2.65
CA LEU A 148 2.77 14.61 -2.53
C LEU A 148 2.94 13.68 -3.75
N HIS A 149 1.86 13.06 -4.23
CA HIS A 149 1.90 12.24 -5.44
C HIS A 149 2.38 13.04 -6.66
N SER A 150 1.86 14.25 -6.85
CA SER A 150 2.24 15.15 -7.95
C SER A 150 3.71 15.58 -7.86
N SER A 151 4.20 15.89 -6.66
CA SER A 151 5.61 16.26 -6.43
C SER A 151 6.55 15.08 -6.64
N LEU A 152 6.13 13.86 -6.29
CA LEU A 152 6.88 12.64 -6.60
C LEU A 152 6.90 12.35 -8.11
N LYS A 153 5.76 12.50 -8.80
CA LYS A 153 5.68 12.37 -10.27
C LYS A 153 6.66 13.31 -10.95
N ASN A 154 6.61 14.60 -10.60
CA ASN A 154 7.51 15.62 -11.12
C ASN A 154 8.99 15.28 -10.88
N TYR A 155 9.32 14.70 -9.72
CA TYR A 155 10.67 14.24 -9.44
C TYR A 155 11.07 13.07 -10.37
N MET A 156 10.23 12.05 -10.52
CA MET A 156 10.55 10.87 -11.34
C MET A 156 10.66 11.18 -12.84
N GLU A 157 9.95 12.20 -13.32
CA GLU A 157 10.07 12.68 -14.70
C GLU A 157 11.42 13.39 -14.96
N LYS A 158 11.96 14.08 -13.95
CA LYS A 158 13.22 14.84 -14.06
C LYS A 158 14.46 14.00 -13.71
N VAL A 159 14.35 13.09 -12.75
CA VAL A 159 15.49 12.34 -12.20
C VAL A 159 15.32 10.85 -12.45
N THR A 160 16.37 10.23 -13.00
CA THR A 160 16.37 8.78 -13.27
C THR A 160 16.39 7.99 -11.96
N ILE A 161 15.24 7.42 -11.58
CA ILE A 161 15.08 6.59 -10.37
C ILE A 161 16.05 5.38 -10.32
N ASN A 162 16.53 4.91 -11.48
CA ASN A 162 17.51 3.81 -11.58
C ASN A 162 18.84 4.09 -10.86
N LYS A 163 19.12 5.35 -10.51
CA LYS A 163 20.32 5.75 -9.74
C LYS A 163 20.19 5.44 -8.25
N LEU A 164 18.96 5.26 -7.75
CA LEU A 164 18.73 4.93 -6.35
C LEU A 164 19.08 3.47 -6.08
N THR A 165 19.32 3.12 -4.81
CA THR A 165 19.41 1.72 -4.40
C THR A 165 18.11 0.99 -4.71
N ILE A 166 18.16 -0.30 -5.02
CA ILE A 166 16.96 -1.11 -5.36
C ILE A 166 15.88 -0.99 -4.28
N GLU A 167 16.28 -0.98 -3.01
CA GLU A 167 15.36 -0.78 -1.89
C GLU A 167 14.61 0.56 -1.98
N ASN A 168 15.34 1.64 -2.24
CA ASN A 168 14.73 2.96 -2.36
C ASN A 168 13.85 3.06 -3.61
N GLN A 169 14.22 2.38 -4.71
CA GLN A 169 13.38 2.30 -5.90
C GLN A 169 12.05 1.61 -5.57
N ILE A 170 12.10 0.44 -4.92
CA ILE A 170 10.90 -0.32 -4.56
C ILE A 170 10.01 0.49 -3.61
N LEU A 171 10.55 1.07 -2.54
CA LEU A 171 9.79 1.87 -1.57
C LEU A 171 9.08 3.06 -2.24
N ILE A 172 9.77 3.78 -3.12
CA ILE A 172 9.19 4.91 -3.84
C ILE A 172 8.08 4.44 -4.78
N LEU A 173 8.29 3.33 -5.49
CA LEU A 173 7.29 2.76 -6.40
C LEU A 173 6.07 2.26 -5.63
N GLU A 174 6.25 1.51 -4.56
CA GLU A 174 5.17 1.04 -3.68
C GLU A 174 4.29 2.21 -3.23
N TYR A 175 4.91 3.26 -2.70
CA TYR A 175 4.19 4.48 -2.34
C TYR A 175 3.47 5.09 -3.55
N TYR A 176 4.18 5.31 -4.66
CA TYR A 176 3.62 5.95 -5.85
C TYR A 176 2.38 5.21 -6.37
N PHE A 177 2.45 3.89 -6.46
CA PHE A 177 1.36 3.06 -6.95
C PHE A 177 0.20 2.90 -5.98
N LYS A 178 0.50 2.84 -4.68
CA LYS A 178 -0.55 2.82 -3.66
C LYS A 178 -1.43 4.07 -3.74
N ASN A 179 -0.88 5.22 -4.12
CA ASN A 179 -1.66 6.44 -4.31
C ASN A 179 -2.67 6.34 -5.47
N PHE A 180 -2.31 5.76 -6.62
CA PHE A 180 -3.28 5.56 -7.71
C PHE A 180 -4.48 4.73 -7.24
N ALA A 181 -4.19 3.59 -6.60
CA ALA A 181 -5.22 2.67 -6.12
C ALA A 181 -6.12 3.28 -5.03
N THR A 182 -5.56 4.16 -4.18
CA THR A 182 -6.24 4.68 -2.98
C THR A 182 -6.93 6.02 -3.21
N LEU A 183 -6.30 6.93 -3.96
CA LEU A 183 -6.81 8.27 -4.24
C LEU A 183 -7.61 8.33 -5.55
N ASN A 184 -7.79 7.19 -6.22
CA ASN A 184 -8.47 7.08 -7.52
C ASN A 184 -7.85 8.03 -8.57
N ILE A 185 -6.53 8.19 -8.53
CA ILE A 185 -5.78 8.93 -9.55
C ILE A 185 -5.68 8.01 -10.76
N ARG A 186 -6.02 8.53 -11.94
CA ARG A 186 -5.92 7.77 -13.19
C ARG A 186 -4.46 7.64 -13.62
N ILE A 187 -4.05 6.43 -14.00
CA ILE A 187 -2.73 6.21 -14.58
C ILE A 187 -2.70 6.79 -16.01
N SER A 188 -1.70 7.64 -16.31
CA SER A 188 -1.49 8.15 -17.67
C SER A 188 -0.69 7.17 -18.53
N GLU A 189 -0.73 7.30 -19.86
CA GLU A 189 0.09 6.47 -20.75
C GLU A 189 1.60 6.65 -20.50
N GLN A 190 2.03 7.86 -20.14
CA GLN A 190 3.42 8.14 -19.79
C GLN A 190 3.83 7.43 -18.50
N ASP A 191 2.92 7.39 -17.52
CA ASP A 191 3.09 6.64 -16.29
C ASP A 191 3.28 5.15 -16.63
N GLU A 192 2.41 4.55 -17.45
CA GLU A 192 2.55 3.14 -17.87
C GLU A 192 3.91 2.82 -18.51
N ILE A 193 4.37 3.65 -19.45
CA ILE A 193 5.68 3.47 -20.11
C ILE A 193 6.82 3.54 -19.10
N LEU A 194 6.76 4.51 -18.17
CA LEU A 194 7.75 4.63 -17.10
C LEU A 194 7.78 3.34 -16.27
N PHE A 195 6.61 2.78 -15.95
CA PHE A 195 6.49 1.60 -15.10
C PHE A 195 6.99 0.34 -15.77
N GLU A 196 6.58 0.07 -17.01
CA GLU A 196 7.04 -1.11 -17.76
C GLU A 196 8.57 -1.14 -17.83
N ARG A 197 9.20 0.02 -18.04
CA ARG A 197 10.67 0.14 -18.03
C ARG A 197 11.27 -0.19 -16.66
N LEU A 198 10.67 0.28 -15.58
CA LEU A 198 11.17 0.05 -14.21
C LEU A 198 10.97 -1.39 -13.76
N LEU A 199 9.76 -1.94 -13.96
CA LEU A 199 9.46 -3.33 -13.63
C LEU A 199 10.31 -4.30 -14.45
N THR A 200 10.54 -4.02 -15.74
CA THR A 200 11.45 -4.83 -16.58
C THR A 200 12.90 -4.81 -16.08
N ASN A 201 13.34 -3.72 -15.46
CA ASN A 201 14.69 -3.66 -14.88
C ASN A 201 14.76 -4.39 -13.54
N LEU A 202 13.75 -4.22 -12.68
CA LEU A 202 13.67 -4.91 -11.39
C LEU A 202 13.47 -6.42 -11.57
N SER A 203 12.74 -6.87 -12.59
CA SER A 203 12.44 -8.30 -12.83
C SER A 203 13.67 -9.13 -13.19
N LYS A 204 14.75 -8.48 -13.60
CA LYS A 204 16.06 -9.12 -13.80
C LYS A 204 16.70 -9.60 -12.50
N ILE A 205 16.17 -9.20 -11.34
CA ILE A 205 16.68 -9.55 -10.03
C ILE A 205 15.75 -10.59 -9.39
N PRO A 206 16.09 -11.91 -9.42
CA PRO A 206 15.17 -12.99 -9.07
C PRO A 206 14.57 -12.87 -7.66
N ARG A 207 15.39 -12.49 -6.68
CA ARG A 207 14.96 -12.34 -5.27
C ARG A 207 13.85 -11.33 -5.03
N TYR A 208 13.54 -10.44 -5.98
CA TYR A 208 12.48 -9.44 -5.85
C TYR A 208 11.22 -9.75 -6.67
N LYS A 209 11.13 -10.92 -7.32
CA LYS A 209 9.96 -11.28 -8.16
C LYS A 209 8.61 -11.11 -7.45
N LEU A 210 8.52 -11.50 -6.17
CA LEU A 210 7.27 -11.35 -5.43
C LEU A 210 6.94 -9.87 -5.13
N HIS A 211 7.93 -9.04 -4.77
CA HIS A 211 7.70 -7.59 -4.60
C HIS A 211 7.28 -6.92 -5.90
N ILE A 212 7.85 -7.35 -7.03
CA ILE A 212 7.50 -6.84 -8.35
C ILE A 212 6.08 -7.27 -8.70
N SER A 213 5.69 -8.50 -8.37
CA SER A 213 4.31 -8.97 -8.52
C SER A 213 3.36 -8.16 -7.63
N PHE A 214 3.75 -7.85 -6.40
CA PHE A 214 3.00 -6.94 -5.53
C PHE A 214 2.83 -5.54 -6.15
N ILE A 215 3.90 -4.92 -6.65
CA ILE A 215 3.80 -3.62 -7.34
C ILE A 215 2.91 -3.72 -8.58
N ALA A 216 3.07 -4.77 -9.41
CA ALA A 216 2.25 -5.00 -10.58
C ALA A 216 0.76 -5.15 -10.22
N SER A 217 0.45 -5.75 -9.06
CA SER A 217 -0.92 -5.84 -8.57
C SER A 217 -1.52 -4.47 -8.25
N LEU A 218 -0.73 -3.53 -7.70
CA LEU A 218 -1.20 -2.16 -7.47
C LEU A 218 -1.55 -1.44 -8.78
N ILE A 219 -0.77 -1.66 -9.85
CA ILE A 219 -1.01 -1.09 -11.19
C ILE A 219 -2.29 -1.68 -11.80
N LEU A 220 -2.44 -3.01 -11.70
CA LEU A 220 -3.58 -3.72 -12.29
C LEU A 220 -4.92 -3.38 -11.60
N LEU A 221 -4.93 -2.75 -10.43
CA LEU A 221 -6.16 -2.26 -9.81
C LEU A 221 -6.86 -1.14 -10.60
N ASP A 222 -6.13 -0.35 -11.39
CA ASP A 222 -6.70 0.68 -12.27
C ASP A 222 -7.24 0.07 -13.58
N ILE A 223 -6.64 -1.06 -13.99
CA ILE A 223 -6.84 -1.67 -15.31
C ILE A 223 -7.87 -2.81 -15.27
N SER A 224 -8.14 -3.37 -14.10
CA SER A 224 -8.98 -4.57 -13.93
C SER A 224 -10.47 -4.36 -14.20
N ASP A 225 -10.95 -3.13 -14.36
CA ASP A 225 -12.31 -2.88 -14.82
C ASP A 225 -12.42 -3.10 -16.33
N LEU A 226 -12.89 -4.29 -16.72
CA LEU A 226 -13.08 -4.70 -18.11
C LEU A 226 -14.48 -4.37 -18.66
N SER A 227 -15.33 -3.71 -17.87
CA SER A 227 -16.78 -3.66 -18.15
C SER A 227 -17.22 -2.70 -19.27
N VAL A 228 -16.35 -1.81 -19.77
CA VAL A 228 -16.75 -0.70 -20.68
C VAL A 228 -15.87 -0.58 -21.94
N GLU A 229 -15.06 -1.58 -22.26
CA GLU A 229 -13.98 -1.38 -23.23
C GLU A 229 -14.24 -1.89 -24.64
N ASN A 230 -13.56 -1.26 -25.61
CA ASN A 230 -13.48 -1.82 -26.95
C ASN A 230 -12.69 -3.14 -26.94
N GLN A 231 -12.93 -4.00 -27.93
CA GLN A 231 -12.34 -5.35 -27.99
C GLN A 231 -10.80 -5.34 -27.96
N ALA A 232 -10.16 -4.31 -28.52
CA ALA A 232 -8.70 -4.20 -28.56
C ALA A 232 -8.11 -3.88 -27.18
N GLN A 233 -8.73 -2.95 -26.44
CA GLN A 233 -8.35 -2.62 -25.07
C GLN A 233 -8.58 -3.81 -24.13
N TYR A 234 -9.73 -4.48 -24.26
CA TYR A 234 -10.01 -5.73 -23.54
C TYR A 234 -8.89 -6.76 -23.75
N ALA A 235 -8.53 -7.05 -25.01
CA ALA A 235 -7.48 -8.02 -25.33
C ALA A 235 -6.11 -7.62 -24.74
N TYR A 236 -5.76 -6.35 -24.80
CA TYR A 236 -4.53 -5.82 -24.22
C TYR A 236 -4.49 -5.99 -22.69
N ARG A 237 -5.53 -5.51 -21.99
CA ARG A 237 -5.63 -5.59 -20.53
C ARG A 237 -5.67 -7.03 -20.04
N PHE A 238 -6.43 -7.87 -20.72
CA PHE A 238 -6.51 -9.29 -20.43
C PHE A 238 -5.16 -9.98 -20.61
N GLY A 239 -4.41 -9.65 -21.67
CA GLY A 239 -3.03 -10.11 -21.85
C GLY A 239 -2.11 -9.74 -20.69
N ARG A 240 -2.26 -8.54 -20.12
CA ARG A 240 -1.49 -8.10 -18.93
C ARG A 240 -1.87 -8.88 -17.67
N ILE A 241 -3.17 -9.06 -17.43
CA ILE A 241 -3.65 -9.91 -16.33
C ILE A 241 -3.05 -11.31 -16.46
N LYS A 242 -3.05 -11.87 -17.67
CA LYS A 242 -2.45 -13.18 -17.95
C LYS A 242 -0.96 -13.23 -17.61
N SER A 243 -0.17 -12.26 -18.08
CA SER A 243 1.26 -12.20 -17.78
C SER A 243 1.50 -12.13 -16.27
N PHE A 244 0.79 -11.22 -15.60
CA PHE A 244 0.87 -11.05 -14.14
C PHE A 244 0.58 -12.34 -13.38
N MET A 245 -0.49 -13.05 -13.73
CA MET A 245 -0.87 -14.30 -13.05
C MET A 245 0.22 -15.35 -13.17
N ARG A 246 0.81 -15.49 -14.36
CA ARG A 246 1.93 -16.40 -14.58
C ARG A 246 3.15 -15.99 -13.75
N ASP A 247 3.52 -14.71 -13.77
CA ASP A 247 4.66 -14.17 -13.02
C ASP A 247 4.47 -14.34 -11.51
N LEU A 248 3.25 -14.13 -11.00
CA LEU A 248 2.91 -14.33 -9.60
C LEU A 248 3.03 -15.81 -9.19
N ILE A 249 2.50 -16.74 -9.98
CA ILE A 249 2.63 -18.19 -9.70
C ILE A 249 4.11 -18.57 -9.66
N MET A 250 4.91 -18.10 -10.63
CA MET A 250 6.34 -18.36 -10.67
C MET A 250 7.07 -17.75 -9.46
N ALA A 251 6.71 -16.54 -9.05
CA ALA A 251 7.30 -15.86 -7.89
C ALA A 251 7.01 -16.61 -6.58
N LEU A 252 5.77 -17.08 -6.39
CA LEU A 252 5.35 -17.83 -5.20
C LEU A 252 5.92 -19.26 -5.13
N SER A 253 6.53 -19.73 -6.21
CA SER A 253 7.11 -21.07 -6.33
C SER A 253 8.63 -21.06 -6.44
N ASP A 254 9.25 -19.89 -6.32
CA ASP A 254 10.68 -19.70 -6.47
C ASP A 254 11.42 -20.32 -5.27
N GLU A 255 12.35 -21.25 -5.53
CA GLU A 255 13.03 -22.00 -4.47
C GLU A 255 13.87 -21.09 -3.55
N GLU A 256 14.48 -20.02 -4.08
CA GLU A 256 15.28 -19.09 -3.27
C GLU A 256 14.36 -18.33 -2.30
N TYR A 257 13.22 -17.83 -2.80
CA TYR A 257 12.18 -17.21 -1.99
C TYR A 257 11.66 -18.16 -0.90
N ILE A 258 11.31 -19.39 -1.26
CA ILE A 258 10.79 -20.40 -0.32
C ILE A 258 11.82 -20.69 0.77
N ASN A 259 13.07 -20.97 0.38
CA ASN A 259 14.15 -21.27 1.31
C ASN A 259 14.39 -20.10 2.27
N LYS A 260 14.35 -18.85 1.79
CA LYS A 260 14.49 -17.68 2.66
C LYS A 260 13.35 -17.58 3.67
N LEU A 261 12.09 -17.71 3.22
CA LEU A 261 10.96 -17.64 4.15
C LEU A 261 10.98 -18.75 5.19
N GLN A 262 11.31 -19.98 4.79
CA GLN A 262 11.37 -21.11 5.71
C GLN A 262 12.50 -20.99 6.73
N ASN A 263 13.66 -20.48 6.33
CA ASN A 263 14.84 -20.38 7.19
C ASN A 263 14.88 -19.11 8.04
N GLU A 264 14.50 -17.97 7.47
CA GLU A 264 14.65 -16.64 8.10
C GLU A 264 13.32 -16.08 8.63
N LYS A 265 12.18 -16.63 8.20
CA LYS A 265 10.84 -16.07 8.48
C LYS A 265 10.70 -14.58 8.10
N LYS A 266 11.46 -14.14 7.10
CA LYS A 266 11.50 -12.75 6.64
C LYS A 266 11.61 -12.71 5.13
N LEU A 267 10.90 -11.77 4.51
CA LEU A 267 11.06 -11.46 3.10
C LEU A 267 12.25 -10.51 2.92
N PHE A 268 12.90 -10.55 1.75
CA PHE A 268 13.86 -9.51 1.37
C PHE A 268 13.22 -8.12 1.50
N LEU A 269 14.01 -7.08 1.74
CA LEU A 269 13.59 -5.66 1.83
C LEU A 269 12.94 -5.26 3.15
N TYR A 270 12.22 -6.15 3.82
CA TYR A 270 11.46 -5.82 5.03
C TYR A 270 12.06 -6.45 6.30
N GLU A 271 13.29 -6.94 6.25
CA GLU A 271 13.90 -7.66 7.37
C GLU A 271 13.98 -6.82 8.65
N ASP A 272 14.11 -5.52 8.51
CA ASP A 272 14.26 -4.55 9.59
C ASP A 272 13.12 -3.52 9.63
N LEU A 273 12.07 -3.71 8.82
CA LEU A 273 11.01 -2.71 8.63
C LEU A 273 10.35 -2.32 9.96
N LYS A 274 9.93 -3.32 10.72
CA LYS A 274 9.26 -3.13 12.02
C LYS A 274 10.16 -2.44 13.02
N ASP A 275 11.34 -3.01 13.23
CA ASP A 275 12.28 -2.57 14.26
C ASP A 275 12.86 -1.18 13.95
N ASN A 276 13.07 -0.86 12.68
CA ASN A 276 13.75 0.38 12.30
C ASN A 276 12.82 1.54 11.95
N TYR A 277 11.63 1.28 11.44
CA TYR A 277 10.76 2.32 10.90
C TYR A 277 9.38 2.39 11.55
N LEU A 278 8.82 1.24 11.96
CA LEU A 278 7.41 1.17 12.39
C LEU A 278 7.20 1.01 13.89
N TRP A 279 8.25 0.90 14.69
CA TRP A 279 8.17 0.70 16.15
C TRP A 279 7.38 1.77 16.91
N ILE A 280 7.17 2.96 16.31
CA ILE A 280 6.38 4.04 16.89
C ILE A 280 4.86 3.85 16.74
N ILE A 281 4.43 2.88 15.94
CA ILE A 281 3.00 2.59 15.70
C ILE A 281 2.63 1.40 16.58
N SER A 282 1.53 1.52 17.33
CA SER A 282 1.11 0.44 18.21
C SER A 282 0.74 -0.83 17.41
N PRO A 283 1.09 -2.02 17.91
CA PRO A 283 0.65 -3.29 17.32
C PRO A 283 -0.87 -3.40 17.19
N ASP A 284 -1.61 -2.89 18.17
CA ASP A 284 -3.08 -2.90 18.19
C ASP A 284 -3.65 -2.05 17.05
N LEU A 285 -3.01 -0.90 16.74
CA LEU A 285 -3.40 -0.08 15.60
C LEU A 285 -3.14 -0.80 14.26
N PHE A 286 -2.01 -1.51 14.12
CA PHE A 286 -1.76 -2.33 12.93
C PHE A 286 -2.88 -3.34 12.70
N GLN A 287 -3.18 -4.12 13.73
CA GLN A 287 -4.20 -5.15 13.67
C GLN A 287 -5.58 -4.55 13.39
N GLY A 288 -5.99 -3.53 14.14
CA GLY A 288 -7.30 -2.91 13.98
C GLY A 288 -7.53 -2.29 12.60
N VAL A 289 -6.50 -1.67 12.01
CA VAL A 289 -6.56 -1.15 10.62
C VAL A 289 -6.72 -2.28 9.62
N LEU A 290 -5.87 -3.32 9.70
CA LEU A 290 -5.87 -4.42 8.72
C LEU A 290 -7.15 -5.26 8.80
N GLU A 291 -7.66 -5.52 10.01
CA GLU A 291 -8.95 -6.19 10.22
C GLU A 291 -10.10 -5.38 9.62
N LYS A 292 -10.14 -4.06 9.88
CA LYS A 292 -11.15 -3.18 9.30
C LYS A 292 -11.07 -3.16 7.77
N CYS A 293 -9.87 -3.15 7.19
CA CYS A 293 -9.68 -3.26 5.73
C CYS A 293 -10.22 -4.59 5.20
N GLY A 294 -9.91 -5.71 5.86
CA GLY A 294 -10.41 -7.03 5.47
C GLY A 294 -11.93 -7.10 5.50
N ILE A 295 -12.53 -6.66 6.63
CA ILE A 295 -13.97 -6.59 6.82
C ILE A 295 -14.64 -5.71 5.74
N HIS A 296 -14.06 -4.54 5.45
CA HIS A 296 -14.58 -3.63 4.43
C HIS A 296 -14.61 -4.29 3.04
N LEU A 297 -13.56 -5.01 2.65
CA LEU A 297 -13.53 -5.74 1.37
C LEU A 297 -14.64 -6.78 1.27
N PHE A 298 -15.00 -7.47 2.36
CA PHE A 298 -16.11 -8.43 2.33
C PHE A 298 -17.48 -7.75 2.26
N TYR A 299 -17.74 -6.70 3.04
CA TYR A 299 -19.06 -6.04 3.07
C TYR A 299 -19.39 -5.28 1.79
N VAL A 300 -18.41 -4.63 1.16
CA VAL A 300 -18.62 -3.95 -0.13
C VAL A 300 -19.08 -4.95 -1.20
N ASN A 301 -18.61 -6.20 -1.10
CA ASN A 301 -18.88 -7.25 -2.08
C ASN A 301 -20.26 -7.90 -1.93
N GLU A 302 -20.86 -7.90 -0.74
CA GLU A 302 -22.22 -8.45 -0.54
C GLU A 302 -23.29 -7.72 -1.36
N ASN A 303 -23.01 -6.47 -1.75
CA ASN A 303 -23.91 -5.63 -2.55
C ASN A 303 -23.53 -5.56 -4.03
N MET A 304 -22.45 -6.23 -4.45
CA MET A 304 -21.97 -6.17 -5.83
C MET A 304 -22.74 -7.12 -6.74
N ILE A 305 -23.07 -6.63 -7.94
CA ILE A 305 -23.59 -7.46 -9.02
C ILE A 305 -22.42 -8.31 -9.55
N PRO A 306 -22.55 -9.64 -9.65
CA PRO A 306 -21.51 -10.48 -10.22
C PRO A 306 -21.05 -9.95 -11.59
N GLU A 307 -19.74 -9.96 -11.84
CA GLU A 307 -19.19 -9.69 -13.17
C GLU A 307 -19.82 -10.65 -14.19
N ASN A 308 -20.71 -10.12 -15.03
CA ASN A 308 -21.31 -10.89 -16.11
C ASN A 308 -20.36 -10.95 -17.32
N ILE A 309 -19.24 -11.64 -17.15
CA ILE A 309 -18.24 -11.84 -18.19
C ILE A 309 -18.38 -13.28 -18.72
N GLU A 310 -18.91 -13.42 -19.95
CA GLU A 310 -19.10 -14.72 -20.62
C GLU A 310 -17.80 -15.33 -21.17
N ASN A 311 -16.63 -14.77 -20.83
CA ASN A 311 -15.35 -15.26 -21.30
C ASN A 311 -14.84 -16.39 -20.37
N GLU A 312 -14.89 -17.64 -20.86
CA GLU A 312 -14.44 -18.84 -20.12
C GLU A 312 -13.01 -18.74 -19.60
N GLU A 313 -12.10 -18.14 -20.38
CA GLU A 313 -10.69 -17.97 -20.03
C GLU A 313 -10.53 -16.99 -18.85
N TYR A 314 -11.29 -15.90 -18.85
CA TYR A 314 -11.33 -14.96 -17.73
C TYR A 314 -11.86 -15.62 -16.46
N ILE A 315 -12.89 -16.46 -16.57
CA ILE A 315 -13.43 -17.20 -15.42
C ILE A 315 -12.36 -18.15 -14.84
N ILE A 316 -11.60 -18.86 -15.69
CA ILE A 316 -10.49 -19.71 -15.23
C ILE A 316 -9.43 -18.89 -14.50
N ILE A 317 -9.03 -17.74 -15.04
CA ILE A 317 -8.05 -16.86 -14.41
C ILE A 317 -8.53 -16.36 -13.05
N LYS A 318 -9.79 -15.95 -12.96
CA LYS A 318 -10.44 -15.53 -11.71
C LYS A 318 -10.42 -16.65 -10.67
N GLN A 319 -10.71 -17.89 -11.08
CA GLN A 319 -10.61 -19.06 -10.20
C GLN A 319 -9.18 -19.31 -9.71
N ILE A 320 -8.19 -19.22 -10.60
CA ILE A 320 -6.78 -19.35 -10.23
C ILE A 320 -6.42 -18.27 -9.21
N MET A 321 -6.80 -17.01 -9.45
CA MET A 321 -6.54 -15.92 -8.51
C MET A 321 -7.21 -16.14 -7.15
N THR A 322 -8.45 -16.64 -7.14
CA THR A 322 -9.16 -17.03 -5.91
C THR A 322 -8.36 -18.06 -5.12
N ARG A 323 -7.85 -19.09 -5.80
CA ARG A 323 -7.02 -20.13 -5.18
C ARG A 323 -5.67 -19.60 -4.70
N ILE A 324 -5.04 -18.69 -5.46
CA ILE A 324 -3.80 -18.01 -5.06
C ILE A 324 -4.03 -17.24 -3.77
N VAL A 325 -5.05 -16.38 -3.71
CA VAL A 325 -5.34 -15.56 -2.52
C VAL A 325 -5.58 -16.44 -1.29
N ARG A 326 -6.39 -17.50 -1.42
CA ARG A 326 -6.66 -18.44 -0.33
C ARG A 326 -5.41 -19.18 0.13
N SER A 327 -4.66 -19.74 -0.81
CA SER A 327 -3.41 -20.43 -0.50
C SER A 327 -2.42 -19.47 0.14
N PHE A 328 -2.26 -18.26 -0.39
CA PHE A 328 -1.35 -17.23 0.10
C PHE A 328 -1.69 -16.74 1.52
N ASN A 329 -2.99 -16.56 1.84
CA ASN A 329 -3.44 -16.27 3.20
C ASN A 329 -3.03 -17.39 4.17
N LYS A 330 -3.21 -18.66 3.77
CA LYS A 330 -2.93 -19.83 4.59
C LYS A 330 -1.43 -20.14 4.73
N SER A 331 -0.70 -20.05 3.62
CA SER A 331 0.71 -20.40 3.42
C SER A 331 1.34 -19.46 2.42
N MET A 332 2.56 -18.96 2.67
CA MET A 332 3.12 -17.88 1.84
C MET A 332 3.63 -18.29 0.46
N PHE A 333 3.78 -19.59 0.21
CA PHE A 333 4.39 -20.09 -1.02
C PHE A 333 3.63 -21.29 -1.56
N PHE A 334 3.90 -21.65 -2.81
CA PHE A 334 3.37 -22.84 -3.44
C PHE A 334 4.40 -23.95 -3.45
N ASP A 335 3.95 -25.16 -3.13
CA ASP A 335 4.71 -26.34 -3.53
C ASP A 335 4.69 -26.50 -5.05
N LYS A 336 5.65 -27.27 -5.55
CA LYS A 336 5.83 -27.51 -6.98
C LYS A 336 4.58 -28.08 -7.66
N ASN A 337 3.84 -28.95 -6.99
CA ASN A 337 2.65 -29.58 -7.56
C ASN A 337 1.51 -28.56 -7.73
N THR A 338 1.35 -27.68 -6.74
CA THR A 338 0.34 -26.62 -6.74
C THR A 338 0.61 -25.63 -7.88
N SER A 339 1.85 -25.21 -8.04
CA SER A 339 2.22 -24.27 -9.10
C SER A 339 2.14 -24.88 -10.50
N GLU A 340 2.60 -26.13 -10.68
CA GLU A 340 2.43 -26.88 -11.92
C GLU A 340 0.95 -27.07 -12.26
N SER A 341 0.10 -27.36 -11.26
CA SER A 341 -1.35 -27.46 -11.46
C SER A 341 -1.97 -26.14 -11.91
N TYR A 342 -1.57 -25.01 -11.33
CA TYR A 342 -2.10 -23.70 -11.72
C TYR A 342 -1.62 -23.28 -13.10
N LEU A 343 -0.34 -23.48 -13.42
CA LEU A 343 0.22 -23.21 -14.75
C LEU A 343 -0.45 -24.09 -15.81
N LYS A 344 -0.70 -25.36 -15.51
CA LYS A 344 -1.42 -26.25 -16.43
C LYS A 344 -2.85 -25.78 -16.69
N MET A 345 -3.61 -25.41 -15.66
CA MET A 345 -4.96 -24.85 -15.84
C MET A 345 -4.93 -23.59 -16.71
N PHE A 346 -3.88 -22.79 -16.56
CA PHE A 346 -3.67 -21.57 -17.32
C PHE A 346 -3.34 -21.85 -18.80
N ASP A 347 -2.45 -22.79 -19.09
CA ASP A 347 -2.07 -23.19 -20.45
C ASP A 347 -3.21 -23.92 -21.18
N ASP A 348 -3.96 -24.77 -20.46
CA ASP A 348 -5.12 -25.49 -20.99
C ASP A 348 -6.23 -24.51 -21.41
N SER A 349 -6.41 -23.40 -20.67
CA SER A 349 -7.41 -22.37 -21.00
C SER A 349 -7.16 -21.67 -22.34
N ALA A 350 -5.88 -21.55 -22.75
CA ALA A 350 -5.52 -20.92 -24.02
C ALA A 350 -5.85 -21.81 -25.24
N ASN A 351 -6.07 -23.11 -25.02
CA ASN A 351 -6.36 -24.08 -26.08
C ASN A 351 -7.86 -24.36 -26.25
N ILE A 352 -8.72 -23.78 -25.41
CA ILE A 352 -10.17 -23.95 -25.52
C ILE A 352 -10.64 -23.27 -26.80
N SER A 353 -11.02 -24.07 -27.78
CA SER A 353 -11.68 -23.57 -29.00
C SER A 353 -12.99 -22.90 -28.61
N PRO A 354 -13.42 -21.80 -29.26
CA PRO A 354 -14.64 -21.10 -28.89
C PRO A 354 -15.80 -22.09 -28.77
N PRO A 355 -16.49 -22.14 -27.61
CA PRO A 355 -17.44 -23.19 -27.30
C PRO A 355 -18.57 -23.19 -28.34
N SER A 356 -18.88 -24.37 -28.83
CA SER A 356 -20.04 -24.62 -29.69
C SER A 356 -21.31 -24.62 -28.82
N THR A 357 -21.73 -23.44 -28.32
CA THR A 357 -23.01 -23.07 -27.64
C THR A 357 -23.70 -24.05 -26.67
N SER A 358 -23.10 -25.19 -26.33
CA SER A 358 -23.65 -26.20 -25.45
C SER A 358 -23.20 -25.89 -24.03
N TYR A 359 -23.96 -25.02 -23.36
CA TYR A 359 -23.81 -24.69 -21.94
C TYR A 359 -23.66 -25.97 -21.10
N CYS A 360 -22.46 -26.20 -20.55
CA CYS A 360 -22.17 -27.38 -19.74
C CYS A 360 -22.21 -26.98 -18.26
N HIS A 361 -23.19 -27.50 -17.52
CA HIS A 361 -23.43 -27.27 -16.09
C HIS A 361 -22.37 -27.90 -15.15
N THR A 362 -21.13 -28.12 -15.60
CA THR A 362 -20.08 -28.85 -14.84
C THR A 362 -19.50 -28.06 -13.67
N TYR A 363 -19.97 -26.83 -13.42
CA TYR A 363 -19.45 -25.95 -12.36
C TYR A 363 -19.75 -26.46 -10.94
N GLU A 364 -20.79 -27.27 -10.74
CA GLU A 364 -21.19 -27.71 -9.39
C GLU A 364 -20.30 -28.83 -8.82
N ASN A 365 -19.69 -29.68 -9.65
CA ASN A 365 -19.00 -30.89 -9.18
C ASN A 365 -17.61 -30.66 -8.56
N LEU A 366 -17.09 -29.42 -8.58
CA LEU A 366 -15.80 -29.08 -7.94
C LEU A 366 -15.97 -28.55 -6.50
N LEU A 367 -17.20 -28.43 -5.99
CA LEU A 367 -17.52 -27.96 -4.64
C LEU A 367 -17.75 -29.09 -3.62
N ASP A 368 -17.74 -30.36 -4.05
CA ASP A 368 -18.22 -31.51 -3.27
C ASP A 368 -17.28 -32.07 -2.17
N GLN A 369 -16.45 -31.23 -1.55
CA GLN A 369 -15.90 -31.56 -0.22
C GLN A 369 -16.74 -30.88 0.86
N VAL A 370 -17.59 -31.71 1.48
CA VAL A 370 -18.47 -31.43 2.63
C VAL A 370 -17.65 -30.86 3.79
N ASP A 371 -17.48 -29.54 3.78
CA ASP A 371 -17.04 -28.78 4.94
C ASP A 371 -18.27 -28.25 5.69
N SER A 372 -18.09 -27.97 6.98
CA SER A 372 -19.12 -27.41 7.87
C SER A 372 -19.84 -26.20 7.26
N THR A 373 -21.13 -26.06 7.58
CA THR A 373 -22.05 -25.05 7.03
C THR A 373 -21.55 -23.60 7.12
N GLU A 374 -20.72 -23.25 8.11
CA GLU A 374 -20.15 -21.90 8.25
C GLU A 374 -19.09 -21.58 7.18
N ASN A 375 -18.36 -22.58 6.67
CA ASN A 375 -17.36 -22.38 5.63
C ASN A 375 -18.00 -22.20 4.24
N TYR A 376 -19.24 -22.63 4.05
CA TYR A 376 -19.92 -22.56 2.76
C TYR A 376 -20.18 -21.10 2.34
N GLY A 377 -20.69 -20.27 3.25
CA GLY A 377 -20.97 -18.86 2.97
C GLY A 377 -19.71 -18.08 2.56
N ARG A 378 -18.58 -18.34 3.23
CA ARG A 378 -17.32 -17.63 2.94
C ARG A 378 -16.65 -18.08 1.65
N ARG A 379 -16.69 -19.38 1.34
CA ARG A 379 -16.23 -19.90 0.03
C ARG A 379 -17.04 -19.32 -1.12
N TYR A 380 -18.35 -19.18 -0.92
CA TYR A 380 -19.23 -18.55 -1.89
C TYR A 380 -18.83 -17.10 -2.13
N LEU A 381 -18.54 -16.31 -1.07
CA LEU A 381 -18.12 -14.92 -1.20
C LEU A 381 -16.88 -14.75 -2.10
N LEU A 382 -15.83 -15.53 -1.89
CA LEU A 382 -14.60 -15.45 -2.71
C LEU A 382 -14.86 -15.76 -4.19
N ASN A 383 -15.76 -16.69 -4.49
CA ASN A 383 -16.10 -17.04 -5.87
C ASN A 383 -16.92 -15.95 -6.57
N VAL A 384 -17.67 -15.15 -5.79
CA VAL A 384 -18.46 -14.02 -6.30
C VAL A 384 -17.57 -12.80 -6.55
N MET A 385 -16.53 -12.58 -5.73
CA MET A 385 -15.64 -11.42 -5.82
C MET A 385 -15.11 -11.18 -7.22
N THR A 386 -15.04 -9.93 -7.67
CA THR A 386 -14.42 -9.55 -8.95
C THR A 386 -12.92 -9.86 -8.97
N PHE A 387 -12.29 -9.95 -10.16
CA PHE A 387 -10.83 -10.10 -10.21
C PHE A 387 -10.13 -8.93 -9.49
N ARG A 388 -10.67 -7.71 -9.62
CA ARG A 388 -10.18 -6.52 -8.93
C ARG A 388 -10.22 -6.67 -7.41
N GLU A 389 -11.30 -7.21 -6.86
CA GLU A 389 -11.42 -7.47 -5.42
C GLU A 389 -10.46 -8.54 -4.93
N LEU A 390 -10.30 -9.63 -5.69
CA LEU A 390 -9.31 -10.66 -5.38
C LEU A 390 -7.89 -10.07 -5.38
N LEU A 391 -7.61 -9.13 -6.27
CA LEU A 391 -6.34 -8.42 -6.31
C LEU A 391 -6.13 -7.50 -5.10
N ARG A 392 -7.18 -6.77 -4.67
CA ARG A 392 -7.16 -5.99 -3.41
C ARG A 392 -6.89 -6.90 -2.21
N LEU A 393 -7.49 -8.09 -2.21
CA LEU A 393 -7.33 -9.06 -1.13
C LEU A 393 -5.91 -9.63 -1.09
N PHE A 394 -5.33 -9.93 -2.26
CA PHE A 394 -3.92 -10.30 -2.37
C PHE A 394 -2.99 -9.20 -1.81
N ILE A 395 -3.21 -7.95 -2.21
CA ILE A 395 -2.45 -6.78 -1.73
C ILE A 395 -2.55 -6.67 -0.21
N LEU A 396 -3.76 -6.77 0.35
CA LEU A 396 -3.96 -6.67 1.80
C LEU A 396 -3.26 -7.81 2.56
N VAL A 397 -3.35 -9.05 2.06
CA VAL A 397 -2.65 -10.19 2.66
C VAL A 397 -1.13 -9.99 2.58
N TYR A 398 -0.62 -9.45 1.48
CA TYR A 398 0.81 -9.14 1.34
C TYR A 398 1.26 -8.07 2.34
N GLU A 399 0.55 -6.94 2.40
CA GLU A 399 0.82 -5.83 3.33
C GLU A 399 0.78 -6.29 4.79
N MET A 400 -0.22 -7.11 5.14
CA MET A 400 -0.33 -7.70 6.47
C MET A 400 0.87 -8.61 6.78
N LYS A 401 1.20 -9.57 5.91
CA LYS A 401 2.24 -10.58 6.22
C LYS A 401 3.66 -10.02 6.19
N PHE A 402 3.93 -9.08 5.29
CA PHE A 402 5.32 -8.68 5.00
C PHE A 402 5.64 -7.24 5.41
N MET A 403 4.66 -6.34 5.49
CA MET A 403 4.94 -4.93 5.81
C MET A 403 4.60 -4.57 7.27
N PHE A 404 3.39 -4.92 7.72
CA PHE A 404 2.82 -4.31 8.94
C PHE A 404 2.61 -5.30 10.09
N ALA A 405 2.08 -6.50 9.81
CA ALA A 405 1.86 -7.53 10.81
C ALA A 405 2.89 -8.65 10.67
N ASP A 406 2.66 -9.79 11.30
CA ASP A 406 3.58 -10.92 11.29
C ASP A 406 3.38 -11.83 10.07
N ILE A 407 4.43 -12.55 9.70
CA ILE A 407 4.44 -13.53 8.61
C ILE A 407 3.35 -14.62 8.77
N ASP A 408 3.03 -14.95 10.01
CA ASP A 408 2.01 -15.93 10.39
C ASP A 408 0.60 -15.33 10.45
N SER A 409 0.44 -14.00 10.29
CA SER A 409 -0.86 -13.31 10.33
C SER A 409 -1.77 -13.75 9.18
N LYS A 410 -3.07 -13.86 9.45
CA LYS A 410 -4.08 -14.30 8.49
C LYS A 410 -5.32 -13.44 8.63
N ILE A 411 -6.02 -13.25 7.53
CA ILE A 411 -7.37 -12.70 7.57
C ILE A 411 -8.30 -13.87 7.88
N ASP A 412 -9.00 -13.79 9.00
CA ASP A 412 -9.94 -14.84 9.41
C ASP A 412 -11.10 -14.94 8.41
N GLY A 413 -11.36 -16.17 7.97
CA GLY A 413 -12.46 -16.47 7.04
C GLY A 413 -12.09 -16.52 5.56
N LEU A 414 -10.83 -16.34 5.23
CA LEU A 414 -10.22 -16.66 3.93
C LEU A 414 -9.60 -18.06 3.94
#